data_AF-A0A562Q1Q1-F1
#
_entry.id   AF-A0A562Q1Q1-F1
#
_cell.length_a   1.000
_cell.length_b   1.000
_cell.length_c   1.000
_cell.angle_alpha   90.00
_cell.angle_beta   90.00
_cell.angle_gamma   90.00
#
_symmetry.space_group_name_H-M   'P 1'
#
loop_
_entity.id
_entity.type
_entity.pdbx_description
1 polymer ?
#
loop_
_entity_poly.entity_id
_entity_poly.type
_entity_poly.pdbx_seq_one_letter_code
_entity_poly.pdbx_strand_id
1 'polypeptide(L)'
;MNLKKSLSKYSGKPNSLFKKIFFTFSFAYLPFLILFVILVSFGLMPVNFNNKDIYGLKGVVVLVCFAPIFVFMFSAFAYLWFAFGNFVLRVFVTLLPDEKQ
;
A
#
# COMPACT_ATOMS: atom_id res chain seq x y z
N MET A 1 -4.71 -24.11 -24.49
CA MET A 1 -4.53 -24.08 -23.02
C MET A 1 -5.84 -23.60 -22.41
N ASN A 2 -6.51 -24.39 -21.58
CA ASN A 2 -7.85 -24.06 -21.07
C ASN A 2 -7.82 -22.75 -20.26
N LEU A 3 -8.56 -21.73 -20.73
CA LEU A 3 -8.55 -20.38 -20.17
C LEU A 3 -9.02 -20.37 -18.70
N LYS A 4 -10.07 -21.16 -18.39
CA LYS A 4 -10.60 -21.34 -17.04
C LYS A 4 -9.57 -21.95 -16.09
N LYS A 5 -8.81 -22.95 -16.57
CA LYS A 5 -7.72 -23.60 -15.82
C LYS A 5 -6.51 -22.69 -15.60
N SER A 6 -6.23 -21.81 -16.57
CA SER A 6 -5.16 -20.81 -16.45
C SER A 6 -5.52 -19.72 -15.44
N LEU A 7 -6.74 -19.18 -15.49
CA LEU A 7 -7.21 -18.12 -14.59
C LEU A 7 -7.47 -18.61 -13.17
N SER A 8 -7.96 -19.84 -12.99
CA SER A 8 -8.23 -20.41 -11.65
C SER A 8 -6.96 -20.51 -10.80
N LYS A 9 -5.80 -20.75 -11.42
CA LYS A 9 -4.48 -20.77 -10.77
C LYS A 9 -4.14 -19.45 -10.06
N TYR A 10 -4.63 -18.32 -10.55
CA TYR A 10 -4.36 -16.99 -10.01
C TYR A 10 -5.43 -16.50 -9.02
N SER A 11 -6.55 -17.21 -8.87
CA SER A 11 -7.67 -16.84 -7.99
C SER A 11 -7.46 -17.14 -6.49
N GLY A 12 -6.36 -17.83 -6.18
CA GLY A 12 -5.97 -18.20 -4.81
C GLY A 12 -5.60 -16.96 -3.98
N LYS A 13 -6.19 -16.84 -2.78
CA LYS A 13 -5.88 -15.72 -1.87
C LYS A 13 -4.47 -15.94 -1.33
N PRO A 14 -3.50 -15.05 -1.56
CA PRO A 14 -2.14 -15.27 -1.07
C PRO A 14 -2.14 -15.12 0.46
N ASN A 15 -1.67 -16.15 1.16
CA ASN A 15 -1.36 -16.04 2.59
C ASN A 15 -0.30 -14.94 2.76
N SER A 16 -0.52 -14.02 3.70
CA SER A 16 0.36 -12.87 4.03
C SER A 16 0.47 -11.73 3.00
N LEU A 17 -0.44 -11.62 2.00
CA LEU A 17 -0.39 -10.54 1.00
C LEU A 17 -0.29 -9.14 1.64
N PHE A 18 -1.11 -8.85 2.64
CA PHE A 18 -1.09 -7.56 3.33
C PHE A 18 0.27 -7.27 3.98
N LYS A 19 0.88 -8.27 4.63
CA LYS A 19 2.21 -8.13 5.25
C LYS A 19 3.25 -7.76 4.19
N LYS A 20 3.24 -8.44 3.04
CA LYS A 20 4.18 -8.14 1.95
C LYS A 20 4.00 -6.72 1.43
N ILE A 21 2.75 -6.32 1.16
CA ILE A 21 2.40 -4.96 0.74
C ILE A 21 2.91 -3.95 1.76
N PHE A 22 2.63 -4.15 3.05
CA PHE A 22 3.05 -3.26 4.12
C PHE A 22 4.56 -3.07 4.16
N PHE A 23 5.34 -4.15 4.15
CA PHE A 23 6.80 -4.04 4.13
C PHE A 23 7.31 -3.34 2.87
N THR A 24 6.75 -3.65 1.70
CA THR A 24 7.11 -2.99 0.44
C THR A 24 6.86 -1.48 0.51
N PHE A 25 5.69 -1.05 0.99
CA PHE A 25 5.38 0.38 1.15
C PHE A 25 6.24 1.05 2.21
N SER A 26 6.58 0.36 3.32
CA SER A 26 7.53 0.89 4.31
C SER A 26 8.88 1.22 3.70
N PHE A 27 9.46 0.31 2.91
CA PHE A 27 10.75 0.52 2.25
C PHE A 27 10.65 1.55 1.13
N ALA A 28 9.56 1.54 0.36
CA ALA A 28 9.35 2.53 -0.69
C ALA A 28 9.19 3.95 -0.13
N TYR A 29 8.58 4.10 1.05
CA TYR A 29 8.38 5.39 1.71
C TYR A 29 9.65 5.91 2.40
N LEU A 30 10.54 5.03 2.84
CA LEU A 30 11.76 5.38 3.56
C LEU A 30 12.62 6.49 2.90
N PRO A 31 12.96 6.47 1.60
CA PRO A 31 13.74 7.55 0.98
C PRO A 31 13.03 8.89 1.03
N PHE A 32 11.69 8.92 0.89
CA PHE A 32 10.90 10.14 1.01
C PHE A 32 10.89 10.65 2.45
N LEU A 33 10.74 9.74 3.43
CA LEU A 33 10.81 10.10 4.85
C LEU A 33 12.16 10.73 5.19
N ILE A 34 13.27 10.15 4.72
CA ILE A 34 14.62 10.70 4.92
C ILE A 34 14.72 12.11 4.32
N LEU A 35 14.25 12.29 3.08
CA LEU A 35 14.23 13.60 2.44
C LEU A 35 13.41 14.63 3.22
N PHE A 36 12.22 14.27 3.68
CA PHE A 36 11.37 15.15 4.49
C PHE A 36 12.00 15.50 5.83
N VAL A 37 12.64 14.54 6.49
CA VAL A 37 13.39 14.78 7.73
C VAL A 37 14.49 15.82 7.51
N ILE A 38 15.24 15.73 6.41
CA ILE A 38 16.26 16.74 6.05
C ILE A 38 15.62 18.11 5.85
N LEU A 39 14.61 18.21 4.98
CA LEU A 39 13.95 19.49 4.64
C LEU A 39 13.36 20.18 5.88
N VAL A 40 12.69 19.42 6.75
CA VAL A 40 12.12 19.93 8.00
C VAL A 40 13.20 20.35 8.99
N SER A 41 14.31 19.61 9.06
CA SER A 41 15.43 19.92 9.95
C SER A 41 16.11 21.24 9.59
N PHE A 42 16.24 21.54 8.30
CA PHE A 42 16.82 22.80 7.80
C PHE A 42 15.82 23.97 7.73
N GLY A 43 14.57 23.77 8.16
CA GLY A 43 13.56 24.84 8.11
C GLY A 43 13.03 25.13 6.71
N LEU A 44 13.33 24.28 5.72
CA LEU A 44 12.94 24.50 4.33
C LEU A 44 11.47 24.15 4.06
N MET A 45 10.95 23.17 4.80
CA MET A 45 9.56 22.72 4.67
C MET A 45 8.96 22.47 6.06
N PRO A 46 7.84 23.11 6.43
CA PRO A 46 7.17 22.82 7.68
C PRO A 46 6.37 21.52 7.62
N VAL A 47 6.16 20.94 8.80
CA VAL A 47 5.10 19.95 9.03
C VAL A 47 3.93 20.68 9.68
N ASN A 48 2.75 20.62 9.07
CA ASN A 48 1.56 21.17 9.69
C ASN A 48 1.05 20.19 10.76
N PHE A 49 0.98 20.65 12.00
CA PHE A 49 0.42 19.89 13.11
C PHE A 49 -0.53 20.78 13.91
N ASN A 50 -1.82 20.43 13.90
CA ASN A 50 -2.88 21.22 14.54
C ASN A 50 -2.90 22.69 14.07
N ASN A 51 -2.82 22.93 12.77
CA ASN A 51 -2.79 24.26 12.15
C ASN A 51 -1.57 25.12 12.54
N LYS A 52 -0.50 24.49 13.04
CA LYS A 52 0.78 25.15 13.32
C LYS A 52 1.86 24.53 12.47
N ASP A 53 2.68 25.40 11.89
CA ASP A 53 3.84 24.98 11.11
C ASP A 53 5.00 24.68 12.07
N ILE A 54 5.41 23.42 12.11
CA ILE A 54 6.46 22.91 12.99
C ILE A 54 7.69 22.55 12.16
N TYR A 55 8.85 23.03 12.61
CA TYR A 55 10.16 22.81 12.00
C TYR A 55 11.13 22.11 12.95
N GLY A 56 12.32 21.80 12.45
CA GLY A 56 13.42 21.25 13.24
C GLY A 56 13.09 19.88 13.83
N LEU A 57 13.69 19.58 14.98
CA LEU A 57 13.53 18.27 15.65
C LEU A 57 12.06 17.95 15.98
N LYS A 58 11.26 18.96 16.34
CA LYS A 58 9.83 18.76 16.63
C LYS A 58 9.09 18.28 15.38
N GLY A 59 9.37 18.85 14.22
CA GLY A 59 8.77 18.42 12.96
C GLY A 59 9.21 17.02 12.55
N VAL A 60 10.49 16.68 12.79
CA VAL A 60 11.02 15.31 12.57
C VAL A 60 10.27 14.27 13.41
N VAL A 61 10.03 14.54 14.70
CA VAL A 61 9.27 13.64 15.58
C VAL A 61 7.85 13.43 15.03
N VAL A 62 7.17 14.49 14.61
CA VAL A 62 5.83 14.39 14.01
C VAL A 62 5.87 13.50 12.76
N LEU A 63 6.81 13.72 11.84
CA LEU A 63 6.94 12.91 10.62
C LEU A 63 7.15 11.42 10.92
N VAL A 64 8.07 11.09 11.84
CA VAL A 64 8.39 9.70 12.17
C VAL A 64 7.21 9.01 12.84
N CYS A 65 6.49 9.70 13.73
CA CYS A 65 5.29 9.14 14.37
C CYS A 65 4.14 8.92 13.37
N PHE A 66 4.00 9.75 12.35
CA PHE A 66 2.94 9.62 11.34
C PHE A 66 3.32 8.68 10.18
N ALA A 67 4.60 8.41 9.95
CA ALA A 67 5.05 7.53 8.87
C ALA A 67 4.38 6.13 8.88
N PRO A 68 4.25 5.42 10.03
CA PRO A 68 3.55 4.13 10.07
C PRO A 68 2.08 4.24 9.68
N ILE A 69 1.41 5.33 10.04
CA ILE A 69 0.00 5.59 9.71
C ILE A 69 -0.15 5.78 8.20
N PHE A 70 0.72 6.58 7.60
CA PHE A 70 0.74 6.82 6.17
C PHE A 70 0.97 5.51 5.40
N VAL A 71 2.02 4.77 5.74
CA VAL A 71 2.34 3.47 5.13
C VAL A 71 1.18 2.49 5.30
N PHE A 72 0.56 2.43 6.48
CA PHE A 72 -0.59 1.59 6.74
C PHE A 72 -1.77 1.94 5.82
N MET A 73 -2.07 3.23 5.66
CA MET A 73 -3.15 3.72 4.81
C MET A 73 -2.94 3.30 3.35
N PHE A 74 -1.76 3.55 2.77
CA PHE A 74 -1.45 3.10 1.41
C PHE A 74 -1.50 1.59 1.27
N SER A 75 -1.00 0.86 2.27
CA SER A 75 -1.03 -0.60 2.28
C SER A 75 -2.46 -1.15 2.33
N ALA A 76 -3.34 -0.51 3.09
CA ALA A 76 -4.75 -0.85 3.16
C ALA A 76 -5.46 -0.60 1.83
N PHE A 77 -5.25 0.56 1.21
CA PHE A 77 -5.81 0.86 -0.12
C PHE A 77 -5.32 -0.12 -1.19
N ALA A 78 -4.01 -0.39 -1.23
CA ALA A 78 -3.45 -1.37 -2.16
C ALA A 78 -4.03 -2.78 -1.91
N TYR A 79 -4.16 -3.20 -0.65
CA TYR A 79 -4.77 -4.49 -0.32
C TYR A 79 -6.23 -4.58 -0.77
N LEU A 80 -7.03 -3.55 -0.53
CA LEU A 80 -8.42 -3.49 -0.99
C LEU A 80 -8.50 -3.57 -2.52
N TRP A 81 -7.60 -2.90 -3.23
CA TRP A 81 -7.50 -2.99 -4.69
C TRP A 81 -7.22 -4.42 -5.17
N PHE A 82 -6.24 -5.10 -4.57
CA PHE A 82 -5.97 -6.51 -4.89
C PHE A 82 -7.13 -7.44 -4.52
N ALA A 83 -7.79 -7.19 -3.39
CA ALA A 83 -8.96 -7.96 -2.97
C ALA A 83 -10.11 -7.81 -3.97
N PHE A 84 -10.34 -6.58 -4.45
CA PHE A 84 -11.33 -6.28 -5.47
C PHE A 84 -10.98 -6.94 -6.81
N GLY A 85 -9.73 -6.85 -7.28
CA GLY A 85 -9.29 -7.53 -8.50
C GLY A 85 -9.48 -9.05 -8.43
N ASN A 86 -9.17 -9.67 -7.28
CA ASN A 86 -9.43 -11.09 -7.05
C ASN A 86 -10.92 -11.43 -7.05
N PHE A 87 -11.77 -10.55 -6.51
CA PHE A 87 -13.21 -10.72 -6.55
C PHE A 87 -13.72 -10.72 -7.99
N VAL A 88 -13.32 -9.73 -8.80
CA VAL A 88 -13.69 -9.63 -10.23
C VAL A 88 -13.21 -10.87 -11.00
N LEU A 89 -11.97 -11.30 -10.77
CA LEU A 89 -11.40 -12.48 -11.42
C LEU A 89 -12.19 -13.75 -11.08
N ARG A 90 -12.60 -13.93 -9.82
CA ARG A 90 -13.44 -15.07 -9.40
C ARG A 90 -14.79 -15.05 -10.09
N VAL A 91 -15.46 -13.90 -10.11
CA VAL A 91 -16.75 -13.75 -10.81
C VAL A 91 -16.60 -14.12 -12.28
N PHE A 92 -15.56 -13.63 -12.95
CA PHE A 92 -15.30 -13.94 -14.35
C PHE A 92 -15.05 -15.44 -14.59
N VAL A 93 -14.25 -16.08 -13.73
CA VAL A 93 -13.98 -17.54 -13.81
C VAL A 93 -15.24 -18.37 -13.59
N THR A 94 -16.14 -17.94 -12.71
CA THR A 94 -17.43 -18.61 -12.47
C THR A 94 -18.38 -18.49 -13.65
N LEU A 95 -18.38 -17.34 -14.35
CA LEU A 95 -19.24 -17.10 -15.51
C LEU A 95 -18.71 -17.72 -16.81
N LEU A 96 -17.43 -18.12 -16.86
CA LEU A 96 -16.87 -18.81 -18.01
C LEU A 96 -17.51 -20.20 -18.18
N PRO A 97 -18.05 -20.50 -19.39
CA PRO A 97 -18.65 -21.80 -19.65
C PRO A 97 -17.61 -22.90 -19.44
N ASP A 98 -18.04 -24.00 -18.83
CA ASP A 98 -17.26 -25.23 -18.87
C ASP A 98 -17.23 -25.72 -20.32
N GLU A 99 -16.04 -25.81 -20.92
CA GLU A 99 -15.88 -26.45 -22.22
C GLU A 99 -16.45 -27.87 -22.10
N LYS A 100 -17.46 -28.17 -22.92
CA LYS A 100 -17.96 -29.53 -23.11
C LYS A 100 -16.76 -30.39 -23.51
N GLN A 101 -16.48 -31.42 -22.70
CA GLN A 101 -15.52 -32.49 -23.02
C GLN A 101 -15.85 -33.13 -24.36
#